data_AF-A0A1Q3UUF7-F1
#
_entry.id   AF-A0A1Q3UUF7-F1
#
_cell.length_a   1.000
_cell.length_b   1.000
_cell.length_c   1.000
_cell.angle_alpha   90.00
_cell.angle_beta   90.00
_cell.angle_gamma   90.00
#
_symmetry.space_group_name_H-M   'P 1'
#
loop_
_entity.id
_entity.type
_entity.pdbx_description
1 polymer ?
#
loop_
_entity_poly.entity_id
_entity_poly.type
_entity_poly.pdbx_seq_one_letter_code
_entity_poly.pdbx_strand_id
1 'polypeptide(L)'
;MYSFIRNLVGVKTDQAVNGAVEAIVRWDPQSATEAELRTMEQHLDVLGRQVAEARMAFDKEKREADTIQTLSQQRMAAAEQLQHRMDTETDPARKSELERSLTTLVSMLEGMAGDVDREKQDAVDAGDFLHSLESTYQQAGQKLKSARDDLNRAQRDMGRADQQREMAERRAEAARQAAGLSGATSGLSVALKAMQDNAARNLATAEAANAKARLLAPTRPEQDDPNIAIAMAQVQGRLPAPANLGDRLAVLRQKQIGAPQKQIGAS
;
A
#
# COMPACT_ATOMS: atom_id res chain seq x y z
N MET A 1 -22.00 -21.88 9.64
CA MET A 1 -22.84 -20.88 10.34
C MET A 1 -21.98 -19.72 10.82
N TYR A 2 -21.44 -18.90 9.90
CA TYR A 2 -20.58 -17.74 10.22
C TYR A 2 -20.82 -16.53 9.28
N SER A 3 -21.98 -16.47 8.62
CA SER A 3 -22.28 -15.43 7.60
C SER A 3 -23.29 -14.37 8.04
N PHE A 4 -23.39 -14.04 9.33
CA PHE A 4 -24.44 -13.14 9.84
C PHE A 4 -23.95 -11.92 10.68
N ILE A 5 -22.67 -11.58 10.66
CA ILE A 5 -22.20 -10.27 11.17
C ILE A 5 -21.56 -9.50 10.00
N ARG A 6 -22.38 -9.16 9.01
CA ARG A 6 -21.99 -8.31 7.89
C ARG A 6 -23.17 -7.46 7.44
N ASN A 7 -23.60 -6.51 8.28
CA ASN A 7 -24.16 -5.23 7.85
C ASN A 7 -24.51 -4.37 9.08
N LEU A 8 -24.16 -3.07 9.03
CA LEU A 8 -24.51 -1.98 9.94
C LEU A 8 -23.56 -1.68 11.13
N VAL A 9 -22.32 -1.30 10.85
CA VAL A 9 -21.63 -0.24 11.64
C VAL A 9 -20.83 0.68 10.70
N GLY A 10 -21.43 1.81 10.34
CA GLY A 10 -20.74 3.11 10.38
C GLY A 10 -19.86 3.57 9.22
N VAL A 11 -20.35 3.61 7.97
CA VAL A 11 -19.66 4.26 6.82
C VAL A 11 -19.80 5.80 6.82
N LYS A 12 -19.64 6.46 7.96
CA LYS A 12 -19.72 7.93 8.10
C LYS A 12 -18.57 8.54 8.92
N THR A 13 -17.36 8.01 8.75
CA THR A 13 -16.14 8.54 9.40
C THR A 13 -15.03 8.91 8.42
N ASP A 14 -15.14 8.64 7.12
CA ASP A 14 -13.98 8.79 6.23
C ASP A 14 -13.63 10.23 5.82
N GLN A 15 -14.59 11.16 5.82
CA GLN A 15 -14.31 12.55 5.43
C GLN A 15 -13.91 13.48 6.60
N ALA A 16 -14.21 13.09 7.85
CA ALA A 16 -13.79 13.84 9.03
C ALA A 16 -12.41 13.39 9.57
N VAL A 17 -11.99 12.16 9.27
CA VAL A 17 -10.70 11.61 9.74
C VAL A 17 -9.53 12.17 8.91
N ASN A 18 -9.69 12.37 7.60
CA ASN A 18 -8.61 12.92 6.77
C ASN A 18 -8.21 14.35 7.17
N GLY A 19 -9.17 15.20 7.53
CA GLY A 19 -8.88 16.56 8.03
C GLY A 19 -8.23 16.59 9.43
N ALA A 20 -8.50 15.59 10.27
CA ALA A 20 -7.87 15.44 11.58
C ALA A 20 -6.45 14.87 11.49
N VAL A 21 -6.19 13.94 10.55
CA VAL A 21 -4.86 13.38 10.30
C VAL A 21 -3.92 14.44 9.69
N GLU A 22 -4.36 15.25 8.72
CA GLU A 22 -3.56 16.36 8.20
C GLU A 22 -3.26 17.43 9.27
N ALA A 23 -4.18 17.65 10.21
CA ALA A 23 -3.98 18.58 11.33
C ALA A 23 -3.02 18.03 12.40
N ILE A 24 -3.04 16.72 12.69
CA ILE A 24 -2.11 16.06 13.62
C ILE A 24 -0.70 15.98 13.02
N VAL A 25 -0.58 15.61 11.74
CA VAL A 25 0.72 15.56 11.03
C VAL A 25 1.36 16.95 10.90
N ARG A 26 0.55 18.02 10.86
CA ARG A 26 1.05 19.41 10.95
C ARG A 26 1.54 19.81 12.35
N TRP A 27 1.03 19.17 13.40
CA TRP A 27 1.34 19.50 14.80
C TRP A 27 2.50 18.66 15.35
N ASP A 28 2.63 17.39 14.93
CA ASP A 28 3.78 16.52 15.19
C ASP A 28 3.91 15.39 14.12
N PRO A 29 4.60 15.65 13.00
CA PRO A 29 4.80 14.65 11.94
C PRO A 29 5.72 13.50 12.37
N GLN A 30 6.53 13.68 13.43
CA GLN A 30 7.45 12.67 13.91
C GLN A 30 6.70 11.55 14.64
N SER A 31 5.81 11.90 15.57
CA SER A 31 5.01 10.91 16.31
C SER A 31 4.09 10.06 15.41
N ALA A 32 3.50 10.67 14.37
CA ALA A 32 2.67 9.93 13.42
C ALA A 32 3.48 8.90 12.60
N THR A 33 4.69 9.28 12.18
CA THR A 33 5.56 8.38 11.40
C THR A 33 6.21 7.29 12.26
N GLU A 34 6.54 7.60 13.51
CA GLU A 34 7.04 6.61 14.48
C GLU A 34 5.98 5.56 14.84
N ALA A 35 4.72 5.96 14.96
CA ALA A 35 3.62 5.02 15.19
C ALA A 35 3.45 4.04 14.02
N GLU A 36 3.53 4.53 12.78
CA GLU A 36 3.45 3.68 11.58
C GLU A 36 4.65 2.73 11.49
N LEU A 37 5.88 3.21 11.75
CA LEU A 37 7.06 2.34 11.81
C LEU A 37 6.94 1.26 12.87
N ARG A 38 6.42 1.59 14.05
CA ARG A 38 6.16 0.60 15.11
C ARG A 38 5.10 -0.43 14.68
N THR A 39 4.06 -0.02 13.95
CA THR A 39 3.09 -0.96 13.38
C THR A 39 3.75 -1.87 12.35
N MET A 40 4.60 -1.35 11.46
CA MET A 40 5.37 -2.17 10.52
C MET A 40 6.29 -3.17 11.24
N GLU A 41 6.95 -2.77 12.32
CA GLU A 41 7.77 -3.64 13.17
C GLU A 41 6.93 -4.76 13.80
N GLN A 42 5.78 -4.43 14.37
CA GLN A 42 4.87 -5.43 14.94
C GLN A 42 4.39 -6.44 13.89
N HIS A 43 4.04 -5.98 12.69
CA HIS A 43 3.69 -6.86 11.59
C HIS A 43 4.86 -7.77 11.18
N LEU A 44 6.08 -7.23 11.16
CA LEU A 44 7.29 -8.01 10.86
C LEU A 44 7.55 -9.07 11.94
N ASP A 45 7.36 -8.74 13.22
CA ASP A 45 7.50 -9.70 14.32
C ASP A 45 6.47 -10.84 14.23
N VAL A 46 5.22 -10.52 13.90
CA VAL A 46 4.17 -11.53 13.67
C VAL A 46 4.52 -12.43 12.49
N LEU A 47 4.94 -11.86 11.36
CA LEU A 47 5.40 -12.63 10.21
C LEU A 47 6.61 -13.51 10.57
N GLY A 48 7.55 -13.00 11.38
CA GLY A 48 8.70 -13.75 11.84
C GLY A 48 8.32 -15.00 12.65
N ARG A 49 7.32 -14.90 13.52
CA ARG A 49 6.77 -16.05 14.25
C ARG A 49 6.11 -17.05 13.30
N GLN A 50 5.31 -16.58 12.35
CA GLN A 50 4.67 -17.44 11.34
C GLN A 50 5.70 -18.19 10.49
N VAL A 51 6.80 -17.54 10.09
CA VAL A 51 7.91 -18.19 9.39
C VAL A 51 8.52 -19.29 10.26
N ALA A 52 8.78 -19.02 11.55
CA ALA A 52 9.34 -20.01 12.46
C ALA A 52 8.41 -21.23 12.65
N GLU A 53 7.11 -20.99 12.83
CA GLU A 53 6.08 -22.04 12.94
C GLU A 53 5.99 -22.87 11.64
N ALA A 54 5.95 -22.21 10.48
CA ALA A 54 5.93 -22.88 9.18
C ALA A 54 7.20 -23.70 8.94
N ARG A 55 8.36 -23.23 9.41
CA ARG A 55 9.63 -23.96 9.30
C ARG A 55 9.62 -25.23 10.14
N MET A 56 9.09 -25.17 11.36
CA MET A 56 8.92 -26.35 12.20
C MET A 56 7.94 -27.35 11.58
N ALA A 57 6.84 -26.86 10.99
CA ALA A 57 5.89 -27.71 10.28
C ALA A 57 6.56 -28.39 9.07
N PHE A 58 7.23 -27.64 8.20
CA PHE A 58 7.97 -28.19 7.07
C PHE A 58 9.01 -29.23 7.49
N ASP A 59 9.80 -28.96 8.53
CA ASP A 59 10.79 -29.90 9.04
C ASP A 59 10.14 -31.20 9.58
N LYS A 60 8.91 -31.13 10.08
CA LYS A 60 8.14 -32.30 10.50
C LYS A 60 7.66 -33.09 9.28
N GLU A 61 6.92 -32.46 8.37
CA GLU A 61 6.36 -33.10 7.17
C GLU A 61 7.47 -33.73 6.31
N LYS A 62 8.60 -33.03 6.16
CA LYS A 62 9.77 -33.57 5.45
C LYS A 62 10.32 -34.84 6.09
N ARG A 63 10.41 -34.90 7.43
CA ARG A 63 10.87 -36.11 8.13
C ARG A 63 9.88 -37.26 7.98
N GLU A 64 8.58 -36.98 7.99
CA GLU A 64 7.53 -37.98 7.81
C GLU A 64 7.60 -38.56 6.38
N ALA A 65 7.70 -37.69 5.38
CA ALA A 65 7.93 -38.06 3.98
C ALA A 65 9.22 -38.89 3.78
N ASP A 66 10.35 -38.44 4.33
CA ASP A 66 11.63 -39.16 4.22
C ASP A 66 11.55 -40.55 4.88
N THR A 67 10.86 -40.64 6.02
CA THR A 67 10.70 -41.89 6.77
C THR A 67 9.85 -42.89 6.01
N ILE A 68 8.69 -42.47 5.47
CA ILE A 68 7.80 -43.36 4.73
C ILE A 68 8.43 -43.79 3.40
N GLN A 69 9.15 -42.88 2.74
CA GLN A 69 9.89 -43.19 1.51
C GLN A 69 10.99 -44.23 1.78
N THR A 70 11.77 -44.04 2.85
CA THR A 70 12.80 -45.00 3.26
C THR A 70 12.21 -46.37 3.59
N LEU A 71 11.09 -46.40 4.32
CA LEU A 71 10.39 -47.65 4.65
C LEU A 71 9.85 -48.37 3.41
N SER A 72 9.30 -47.62 2.46
CA SER A 72 8.85 -48.16 1.17
C SER A 72 10.00 -48.78 0.38
N GLN A 73 11.15 -48.08 0.29
CA GLN A 73 12.35 -48.60 -0.36
C GLN A 73 12.89 -49.88 0.31
N GLN A 74 12.91 -49.92 1.64
CA GLN A 74 13.32 -51.12 2.38
C GLN A 74 12.40 -52.31 2.11
N ARG A 75 11.07 -52.08 2.07
CA ARG A 75 10.09 -53.13 1.75
C ARG A 75 10.22 -53.61 0.31
N MET A 76 10.48 -52.71 -0.64
CA MET A 76 10.72 -53.06 -2.04
C MET A 76 11.98 -53.93 -2.18
N ALA A 77 13.09 -53.52 -1.58
CA ALA A 77 14.34 -54.30 -1.60
C ALA A 77 14.16 -55.68 -0.94
N ALA A 78 13.39 -55.77 0.14
CA ALA A 78 13.06 -57.05 0.78
C ALA A 78 12.20 -57.95 -0.14
N ALA A 79 11.22 -57.37 -0.84
CA ALA A 79 10.39 -58.09 -1.80
C ALA A 79 11.23 -58.63 -2.98
N GLU A 80 12.15 -57.81 -3.53
CA GLU A 80 13.08 -58.23 -4.58
C GLU A 80 13.99 -59.38 -4.13
N GLN A 81 14.50 -59.32 -2.88
CA GLN A 81 15.32 -60.38 -2.33
C GLN A 81 14.52 -61.69 -2.13
N LEU A 82 13.27 -61.60 -1.66
CA LEU A 82 12.40 -62.77 -1.51
C LEU A 82 12.06 -63.40 -2.86
N GLN A 83 11.76 -62.58 -3.87
CA GLN A 83 11.53 -63.05 -5.24
C GLN A 83 12.74 -63.83 -5.76
N HIS A 84 13.96 -63.28 -5.64
CA HIS A 84 15.17 -63.99 -6.06
C HIS A 84 15.34 -65.32 -5.32
N ARG A 85 15.14 -65.36 -3.99
CA ARG A 85 15.26 -66.61 -3.22
C ARG A 85 14.24 -67.65 -3.70
N MET A 86 13.00 -67.22 -3.94
CA MET A 86 11.93 -68.06 -4.45
C MET A 86 12.28 -68.64 -5.82
N ASP A 87 12.89 -67.86 -6.72
CA ASP A 87 13.29 -68.33 -8.05
C ASP A 87 14.37 -69.42 -7.98
N THR A 88 15.26 -69.35 -6.99
CA THR A 88 16.33 -70.35 -6.77
C THR A 88 15.94 -71.52 -5.88
N GLU A 89 14.80 -71.45 -5.18
CA GLU A 89 14.36 -72.48 -4.25
C GLU A 89 13.76 -73.68 -5.00
N THR A 90 14.12 -74.88 -4.55
CA THR A 90 13.72 -76.15 -5.18
C THR A 90 12.75 -76.94 -4.31
N ASP A 91 12.72 -76.69 -3.00
CA ASP A 91 11.76 -77.29 -2.07
C ASP A 91 10.37 -76.63 -2.23
N PRO A 92 9.32 -77.39 -2.62
CA PRO A 92 7.96 -76.87 -2.77
C PRO A 92 7.38 -76.27 -1.49
N ALA A 93 7.72 -76.81 -0.32
CA ALA A 93 7.18 -76.32 0.96
C ALA A 93 7.74 -74.92 1.28
N ARG A 94 9.05 -74.74 1.13
CA ARG A 94 9.72 -73.45 1.32
C ARG A 94 9.30 -72.42 0.29
N LYS A 95 9.11 -72.83 -0.96
CA LYS A 95 8.56 -71.96 -2.02
C LYS A 95 7.22 -71.35 -1.61
N SER A 96 6.29 -72.17 -1.10
CA SER A 96 4.98 -71.68 -0.63
C SER A 96 5.08 -70.69 0.53
N GLU A 97 6.05 -70.88 1.43
CA GLU A 97 6.29 -69.94 2.54
C GLU A 97 6.86 -68.59 2.07
N LEU A 98 7.79 -68.63 1.10
CA LEU A 98 8.34 -67.43 0.47
C LEU A 98 7.27 -66.67 -0.31
N GLU A 99 6.40 -67.37 -1.06
CA GLU A 99 5.29 -66.78 -1.81
C GLU A 99 4.29 -66.07 -0.88
N ARG A 100 3.93 -66.67 0.25
CA ARG A 100 3.08 -66.03 1.28
C ARG A 100 3.73 -64.76 1.86
N SER A 101 5.03 -64.82 2.12
CA SER A 101 5.80 -63.69 2.65
C SER A 101 5.88 -62.54 1.63
N LEU A 102 6.15 -62.88 0.36
CA LEU A 102 6.18 -61.92 -0.74
C LEU A 102 4.82 -61.28 -0.96
N THR A 103 3.74 -62.07 -0.98
CA THR A 103 2.36 -61.55 -1.11
C THR A 103 2.06 -60.55 0.00
N THR A 104 2.46 -60.85 1.24
CA THR A 104 2.29 -59.94 2.38
C THR A 104 3.05 -58.62 2.17
N LEU A 105 4.31 -58.67 1.72
CA LEU A 105 5.09 -57.46 1.44
C LEU A 105 4.51 -56.64 0.29
N VAL A 106 4.07 -57.28 -0.79
CA VAL A 106 3.45 -56.61 -1.93
C VAL A 106 2.16 -55.90 -1.50
N SER A 107 1.28 -56.56 -0.75
CA SER A 107 0.07 -55.91 -0.22
C SER A 107 0.39 -54.74 0.71
N MET A 108 1.45 -54.83 1.51
CA MET A 108 1.92 -53.69 2.33
C MET A 108 2.43 -52.54 1.47
N LEU A 109 3.17 -52.81 0.39
CA LEU A 109 3.68 -51.80 -0.55
C LEU A 109 2.54 -51.12 -1.32
N GLU A 110 1.55 -51.90 -1.78
CA GLU A 110 0.36 -51.39 -2.47
C GLU A 110 -0.45 -50.46 -1.55
N GLY A 111 -0.62 -50.84 -0.28
CA GLY A 111 -1.29 -49.99 0.71
C GLY A 111 -0.51 -48.70 1.01
N MET A 112 0.83 -48.76 1.02
CA MET A 112 1.68 -47.60 1.30
C MET A 112 1.81 -46.62 0.13
N ALA A 113 1.62 -47.05 -1.13
CA ALA A 113 1.91 -46.22 -2.29
C ALA A 113 1.18 -44.86 -2.23
N GLY A 114 -0.11 -44.88 -1.87
CA GLY A 114 -0.89 -43.65 -1.70
C GLY A 114 -0.46 -42.79 -0.51
N ASP A 115 0.06 -43.40 0.55
CA ASP A 115 0.59 -42.65 1.70
C ASP A 115 1.94 -42.00 1.35
N VAL A 116 2.84 -42.70 0.64
CA VAL A 116 4.12 -42.12 0.18
C VAL A 116 3.89 -40.90 -0.70
N ASP A 117 2.95 -41.00 -1.65
CA ASP A 117 2.62 -39.87 -2.54
C ASP A 117 2.00 -38.70 -1.77
N ARG A 118 1.12 -38.99 -0.78
CA ARG A 118 0.52 -37.96 0.07
C ARG A 118 1.57 -37.24 0.91
N GLU A 119 2.37 -37.97 1.68
CA GLU A 119 3.39 -37.40 2.57
C GLU A 119 4.43 -36.58 1.78
N LYS A 120 4.79 -37.05 0.59
CA LYS A 120 5.67 -36.29 -0.31
C LYS A 120 5.02 -34.98 -0.76
N GLN A 121 3.73 -35.01 -1.11
CA GLN A 121 3.01 -33.80 -1.50
C GLN A 121 2.86 -32.83 -0.32
N ASP A 122 2.54 -33.34 0.87
CA ASP A 122 2.40 -32.53 2.10
C ASP A 122 3.72 -31.81 2.43
N ALA A 123 4.87 -32.49 2.27
CA ALA A 123 6.18 -31.88 2.44
C ALA A 123 6.48 -30.81 1.37
N VAL A 124 6.05 -31.00 0.12
CA VAL A 124 6.18 -29.99 -0.95
C VAL A 124 5.32 -28.78 -0.64
N ASP A 125 4.05 -28.98 -0.31
CA ASP A 125 3.09 -27.91 -0.01
C ASP A 125 3.54 -27.08 1.21
N ALA A 126 4.04 -27.74 2.26
CA ALA A 126 4.62 -27.08 3.42
C ALA A 126 5.88 -26.26 3.04
N GLY A 127 6.71 -26.76 2.13
CA GLY A 127 7.90 -26.08 1.62
C GLY A 127 7.55 -24.83 0.81
N ASP A 128 6.56 -24.93 -0.09
CA ASP A 128 6.07 -23.80 -0.89
C ASP A 128 5.44 -22.72 0.00
N PHE A 129 4.67 -23.14 1.01
CA PHE A 129 4.09 -22.22 1.98
C PHE A 129 5.18 -21.50 2.78
N LEU A 130 6.18 -22.21 3.31
CA LEU A 130 7.32 -21.62 4.00
C LEU A 130 8.05 -20.60 3.11
N HIS A 131 8.34 -20.97 1.86
CA HIS A 131 9.01 -20.08 0.91
C HIS A 131 8.22 -18.79 0.67
N SER A 132 6.90 -18.90 0.54
CA SER A 132 6.02 -17.73 0.36
C SER A 132 6.06 -16.78 1.57
N LEU A 133 6.11 -17.33 2.79
CA LEU A 133 6.22 -16.56 4.03
C LEU A 133 7.59 -15.90 4.16
N GLU A 134 8.67 -16.62 3.87
CA GLU A 134 10.03 -16.08 3.90
C GLU A 134 10.20 -14.92 2.90
N SER A 135 9.67 -15.08 1.68
CA SER A 135 9.66 -14.01 0.68
C SER A 135 8.89 -12.78 1.15
N THR A 136 7.69 -13.00 1.73
CA THR A 136 6.87 -11.91 2.28
C THR A 136 7.56 -11.19 3.43
N TYR A 137 8.18 -11.94 4.34
CA TYR A 137 8.96 -11.41 5.46
C TYR A 137 10.15 -10.56 4.98
N GLN A 138 10.91 -11.04 3.99
CA GLN A 138 12.02 -10.29 3.39
C GLN A 138 11.54 -8.99 2.74
N GLN A 139 10.45 -9.03 1.98
CA GLN A 139 9.87 -7.83 1.37
C GLN A 139 9.38 -6.83 2.42
N ALA A 140 8.73 -7.30 3.48
CA ALA A 140 8.29 -6.46 4.59
C ALA A 140 9.48 -5.81 5.32
N GLY A 141 10.56 -6.58 5.56
CA GLY A 141 11.80 -6.07 6.15
C GLY A 141 12.48 -5.00 5.28
N GLN A 142 12.51 -5.19 3.96
CA GLN A 142 13.02 -4.19 3.02
C GLN A 142 12.19 -2.90 3.02
N LYS A 143 10.86 -3.02 3.06
CA LYS A 143 9.95 -1.86 3.17
C LYS A 143 10.17 -1.10 4.47
N LEU A 144 10.26 -1.80 5.60
CA LEU A 144 10.54 -1.17 6.90
C LEU A 144 11.88 -0.43 6.91
N LYS A 145 12.93 -1.05 6.36
CA LYS A 145 14.25 -0.41 6.23
C LYS A 145 14.16 0.87 5.39
N SER A 146 13.50 0.78 4.24
CA SER A 146 13.34 1.93 3.33
C SER A 146 12.56 3.07 4.01
N ALA A 147 11.46 2.75 4.70
CA ALA A 147 10.68 3.73 5.45
C ALA A 147 11.50 4.42 6.55
N ARG A 148 12.35 3.69 7.27
CA ARG A 148 13.29 4.27 8.25
C ARG A 148 14.30 5.21 7.59
N ASP A 149 14.85 4.82 6.44
CA ASP A 149 15.82 5.65 5.71
C ASP A 149 15.18 6.94 5.17
N ASP A 150 13.94 6.86 4.69
CA ASP A 150 13.15 8.00 4.22
C ASP A 150 12.80 8.95 5.37
N LEU A 151 12.37 8.42 6.52
CA LEU A 151 12.14 9.22 7.72
C LEU A 151 13.41 9.97 8.16
N ASN A 152 14.54 9.28 8.22
CA ASN A 152 15.82 9.89 8.58
C ASN A 152 16.22 11.02 7.60
N ARG A 153 15.92 10.87 6.30
CA ARG A 153 16.15 11.92 5.31
C ARG A 153 15.21 13.11 5.53
N ALA A 154 13.92 12.85 5.68
CA ALA A 154 12.92 13.87 5.94
C ALA A 154 13.25 14.69 7.19
N GLN A 155 13.67 14.05 8.28
CA GLN A 155 14.09 14.71 9.51
C GLN A 155 15.29 15.65 9.29
N ARG A 156 16.30 15.22 8.52
CA ARG A 156 17.44 16.10 8.17
C ARG A 156 17.02 17.27 7.30
N ASP A 157 16.10 17.05 6.38
CA ASP A 157 15.61 18.08 5.46
C ASP A 157 14.78 19.13 6.20
N MET A 158 13.94 18.70 7.14
CA MET A 158 13.21 19.57 8.07
C MET A 158 14.16 20.40 8.93
N GLY A 159 15.18 19.77 9.54
CA GLY A 159 16.18 20.50 10.34
C GLY A 159 16.91 21.59 9.54
N ARG A 160 17.21 21.36 8.26
CA ARG A 160 17.77 22.40 7.37
C ARG A 160 16.76 23.51 7.06
N ALA A 161 15.50 23.16 6.82
CA ALA A 161 14.43 24.13 6.58
C ALA A 161 14.18 25.03 7.81
N ASP A 162 14.21 24.45 9.01
CA ASP A 162 14.07 25.21 10.26
C ASP A 162 15.23 26.19 10.47
N GLN A 163 16.46 25.77 10.24
CA GLN A 163 17.62 26.67 10.30
C GLN A 163 17.51 27.80 9.28
N GLN A 164 17.07 27.51 8.05
CA GLN A 164 16.87 28.53 7.02
C GLN A 164 15.77 29.53 7.42
N ARG A 165 14.66 29.04 7.99
CA ARG A 165 13.59 29.88 8.54
C ARG A 165 14.10 30.78 9.65
N GLU A 166 14.82 30.24 10.63
CA GLU A 166 15.37 31.01 11.74
C GLU A 166 16.34 32.10 11.24
N MET A 167 17.19 31.78 10.28
CA MET A 167 18.08 32.76 9.66
C MET A 167 17.33 33.85 8.89
N ALA A 168 16.25 33.49 8.18
CA ALA A 168 15.39 34.45 7.50
C ALA A 168 14.66 35.37 8.49
N GLU A 169 14.15 34.81 9.60
CA GLU A 169 13.51 35.56 10.67
C GLU A 169 14.49 36.54 11.32
N ARG A 170 15.70 36.09 11.69
CA ARG A 170 16.77 36.95 12.22
C ARG A 170 17.15 38.07 11.25
N ARG A 171 17.26 37.78 9.95
CA ARG A 171 17.52 38.80 8.90
C ARG A 171 16.38 39.80 8.79
N ALA A 172 15.13 39.33 8.84
CA ALA A 172 13.95 40.19 8.80
C ALA A 172 13.84 41.07 10.05
N GLU A 173 14.22 40.57 11.22
CA GLU A 173 14.30 41.36 12.46
C GLU A 173 15.43 42.39 12.41
N ALA A 174 16.62 42.00 11.93
CA ALA A 174 17.73 42.92 11.76
C ALA A 174 17.40 44.03 10.74
N ALA A 175 16.76 43.70 9.63
CA ALA A 175 16.28 44.69 8.65
C ALA A 175 15.22 45.64 9.24
N ARG A 176 14.31 45.12 10.06
CA ARG A 176 13.34 45.93 10.81
C ARG A 176 14.02 46.90 11.78
N GLN A 177 15.06 46.45 12.48
CA GLN A 177 15.85 47.30 13.37
C GLN A 177 16.66 48.35 12.59
N ALA A 178 17.29 47.96 11.49
CA ALA A 178 18.13 48.83 10.65
C ALA A 178 17.34 49.87 9.85
N ALA A 179 16.08 49.59 9.48
CA ALA A 179 15.15 50.55 8.89
C ALA A 179 14.69 51.65 9.87
N GLY A 180 15.31 51.76 11.05
CA GLY A 180 15.11 52.86 12.00
C GLY A 180 13.85 52.74 12.85
N LEU A 181 13.13 51.60 12.80
CA LEU A 181 11.92 51.37 13.61
C LEU A 181 12.21 51.09 15.09
N SER A 182 13.47 51.09 15.54
CA SER A 182 13.83 50.82 16.94
C SER A 182 14.12 52.06 17.80
N GLY A 183 14.14 53.27 17.22
CA GLY A 183 14.76 54.43 17.88
C GLY A 183 13.85 55.49 18.55
N ALA A 184 12.61 55.72 18.09
CA ALA A 184 11.93 56.98 18.46
C ALA A 184 10.40 56.94 18.68
N THR A 185 9.75 55.78 18.71
CA THR A 185 8.27 55.71 18.75
C THR A 185 7.68 54.67 19.72
N SER A 186 8.35 54.37 20.84
CA SER A 186 7.91 53.29 21.76
C SER A 186 6.49 53.45 22.33
N GLY A 187 5.93 54.66 22.41
CA GLY A 187 4.52 54.88 22.82
C GLY A 187 3.52 54.88 21.66
N LEU A 188 3.90 55.39 20.48
CA LEU A 188 3.01 55.57 19.34
C LEU A 188 2.93 54.32 18.46
N SER A 189 3.98 53.51 18.43
CA SER A 189 4.03 52.22 17.72
C SER A 189 3.30 51.10 18.47
N VAL A 190 3.22 51.14 19.80
CA VAL A 190 2.35 50.23 20.56
C VAL A 190 0.88 50.55 20.30
N ALA A 191 0.52 51.84 20.24
CA ALA A 191 -0.82 52.27 19.87
C ALA A 191 -1.16 51.96 18.40
N LEU A 192 -0.25 52.22 17.46
CA LEU A 192 -0.46 51.93 16.04
C LEU A 192 -0.44 50.42 15.74
N LYS A 193 0.41 49.63 16.42
CA LYS A 193 0.39 48.16 16.34
C LYS A 193 -0.84 47.58 17.02
N ALA A 194 -1.30 48.13 18.14
CA ALA A 194 -2.59 47.76 18.71
C ALA A 194 -3.74 48.14 17.78
N MET A 195 -3.69 49.29 17.09
CA MET A 195 -4.69 49.68 16.10
C MET A 195 -4.61 48.84 14.82
N GLN A 196 -3.44 48.44 14.35
CA GLN A 196 -3.25 47.58 13.18
C GLN A 196 -3.55 46.12 13.48
N ASP A 197 -3.17 45.61 14.65
CA ASP A 197 -3.52 44.26 15.12
C ASP A 197 -5.03 44.20 15.45
N ASN A 198 -5.64 45.28 15.95
CA ASN A 198 -7.10 45.38 16.15
C ASN A 198 -7.82 45.60 14.81
N ALA A 199 -7.27 46.36 13.86
CA ALA A 199 -7.82 46.48 12.51
C ALA A 199 -7.69 45.16 11.73
N ALA A 200 -6.59 44.42 11.86
CA ALA A 200 -6.39 43.11 11.25
C ALA A 200 -7.27 42.05 11.92
N ARG A 201 -7.47 42.10 13.25
CA ARG A 201 -8.45 41.27 13.95
C ARG A 201 -9.89 41.66 13.58
N ASN A 202 -10.19 42.94 13.38
CA ASN A 202 -11.50 43.41 12.95
C ASN A 202 -11.77 43.10 11.46
N LEU A 203 -10.75 43.10 10.60
CA LEU A 203 -10.82 42.61 9.23
C LEU A 203 -10.96 41.10 9.19
N ALA A 204 -10.19 40.35 9.97
CA ALA A 204 -10.31 38.89 10.06
C ALA A 204 -11.64 38.46 10.69
N THR A 205 -12.16 39.19 11.68
CA THR A 205 -13.49 38.93 12.25
C THR A 205 -14.61 39.44 11.35
N ALA A 206 -14.42 40.51 10.57
CA ALA A 206 -15.37 40.95 9.53
C ALA A 206 -15.37 40.03 8.31
N GLU A 207 -14.22 39.45 7.93
CA GLU A 207 -14.10 38.44 6.87
C GLU A 207 -14.63 37.09 7.35
N ALA A 208 -14.36 36.69 8.61
CA ALA A 208 -14.97 35.53 9.22
C ALA A 208 -16.49 35.72 9.41
N ALA A 209 -16.96 36.92 9.78
CA ALA A 209 -18.39 37.23 9.89
C ALA A 209 -19.06 37.37 8.53
N ASN A 210 -18.39 37.90 7.49
CA ASN A 210 -18.89 37.92 6.12
C ASN A 210 -18.87 36.52 5.47
N ALA A 211 -17.89 35.69 5.79
CA ALA A 211 -17.87 34.27 5.40
C ALA A 211 -18.98 33.50 6.13
N LYS A 212 -19.23 33.79 7.41
CA LYS A 212 -20.30 33.20 8.22
C LYS A 212 -21.69 33.73 7.86
N ALA A 213 -21.81 34.98 7.39
CA ALA A 213 -23.04 35.57 6.86
C ALA A 213 -23.35 35.10 5.42
N ARG A 214 -22.31 34.83 4.60
CA ARG A 214 -22.47 34.11 3.32
C ARG A 214 -22.81 32.63 3.52
N LEU A 215 -22.41 32.02 4.62
CA LEU A 215 -22.75 30.64 5.01
C LEU A 215 -24.08 30.51 5.77
N LEU A 216 -24.75 31.61 6.13
CA LEU A 216 -26.03 31.62 6.82
C LEU A 216 -27.10 32.47 6.11
N ALA A 217 -26.95 32.70 4.80
CA ALA A 217 -28.08 33.05 3.95
C ALA A 217 -28.78 31.75 3.51
N PRO A 218 -30.08 31.57 3.81
CA PRO A 218 -30.76 30.31 3.58
C PRO A 218 -31.04 30.10 2.10
N THR A 219 -30.52 29.02 1.53
CA THR A 219 -31.10 28.42 0.32
C THR A 219 -31.30 26.94 0.55
N ARG A 220 -32.54 26.58 0.86
CA ARG A 220 -33.19 25.34 0.41
C ARG A 220 -34.68 25.63 0.26
N PRO A 221 -35.41 24.94 -0.62
CA PRO A 221 -35.10 23.61 -1.18
C PRO A 221 -35.13 23.66 -2.73
N GLU A 222 -34.85 22.64 -3.55
CA GLU A 222 -35.23 21.23 -3.62
C GLU A 222 -34.19 20.57 -4.56
N GLN A 223 -33.50 19.49 -4.18
CA GLN A 223 -33.80 18.11 -4.61
C GLN A 223 -34.41 18.03 -6.03
N ASP A 224 -33.66 17.35 -6.91
CA ASP A 224 -34.06 16.81 -8.22
C ASP A 224 -33.76 17.67 -9.48
N ASP A 225 -32.49 17.74 -9.92
CA ASP A 225 -32.22 17.80 -11.37
C ASP A 225 -30.82 17.23 -11.78
N PRO A 226 -30.76 16.09 -12.49
CA PRO A 226 -29.52 15.50 -13.01
C PRO A 226 -28.86 16.27 -14.18
N ASN A 227 -29.40 17.40 -14.65
CA ASN A 227 -28.83 18.15 -15.77
C ASN A 227 -27.70 19.14 -15.41
N ILE A 228 -27.48 19.44 -14.11
CA ILE A 228 -26.46 20.43 -13.70
C ILE A 228 -25.04 19.83 -13.67
N ALA A 229 -24.90 18.50 -13.56
CA ALA A 229 -23.61 17.82 -13.61
C ALA A 229 -23.00 17.80 -15.04
N ILE A 230 -23.83 17.81 -16.08
CA ILE A 230 -23.39 17.76 -17.48
C ILE A 230 -22.92 19.15 -17.96
N ALA A 231 -23.53 20.22 -17.46
CA ALA A 231 -23.16 21.60 -17.82
C ALA A 231 -21.80 22.05 -17.25
N MET A 232 -21.35 21.46 -16.13
CA MET A 232 -20.05 21.77 -15.52
C MET A 232 -18.86 21.10 -16.22
N ALA A 233 -19.10 20.09 -17.08
CA ALA A 233 -18.06 19.42 -17.85
C ALA A 233 -17.68 20.15 -19.17
N GLN A 234 -18.41 21.20 -19.56
CA GLN A 234 -18.21 21.90 -20.84
C GLN A 234 -17.43 23.23 -20.76
N VAL A 235 -16.97 23.68 -19.58
CA VAL A 235 -16.40 25.03 -19.41
C VAL A 235 -14.90 25.06 -19.04
N GLN A 236 -14.19 23.93 -19.08
CA GLN A 236 -12.71 23.92 -19.08
C GLN A 236 -12.21 23.06 -20.23
N GLY A 237 -12.03 23.72 -21.37
CA GLY A 237 -11.96 23.10 -22.69
C GLY A 237 -10.84 22.07 -22.91
N ARG A 238 -11.24 20.94 -23.49
CA ARG A 238 -10.50 20.25 -24.56
C ARG A 238 -11.48 19.45 -25.42
N LEU A 239 -11.49 19.76 -26.72
CA LEU A 239 -12.30 19.14 -27.77
C LEU A 239 -12.09 17.62 -27.85
N PRO A 240 -13.13 16.81 -28.10
CA PRO A 240 -12.98 15.50 -28.73
C PRO A 240 -12.80 15.63 -30.25
N ALA A 241 -12.04 14.70 -30.83
CA ALA A 241 -11.57 14.67 -32.21
C ALA A 241 -12.68 14.47 -33.28
N PRO A 242 -12.46 14.96 -34.52
CA PRO A 242 -13.44 14.90 -35.61
C PRO A 242 -13.53 13.50 -36.24
N ALA A 243 -14.75 12.96 -36.32
CA ALA A 243 -14.99 11.59 -36.81
C ALA A 243 -15.34 11.51 -38.31
N ASN A 244 -15.55 12.63 -39.02
CA ASN A 244 -16.19 12.58 -40.34
C ASN A 244 -15.35 13.28 -41.43
N LEU A 245 -15.25 12.65 -42.61
CA LEU A 245 -14.52 13.16 -43.79
C LEU A 245 -15.05 14.53 -44.28
N GLY A 246 -16.31 14.87 -43.98
CA GLY A 246 -16.90 16.18 -44.27
C GLY A 246 -16.26 17.34 -43.50
N ASP A 247 -15.85 17.13 -42.24
CA ASP A 247 -15.20 18.15 -41.42
C ASP A 247 -13.74 18.39 -41.85
N ARG A 248 -13.08 17.35 -42.38
CA ARG A 248 -11.73 17.50 -42.97
C ARG A 248 -11.74 18.36 -44.24
N LEU A 249 -12.83 18.35 -45.01
CA LEU A 249 -12.98 19.13 -46.24
C LEU A 249 -13.36 20.60 -45.97
N ALA A 250 -14.07 20.88 -44.88
CA ALA A 250 -14.35 22.24 -44.40
C ALA A 250 -13.09 22.96 -43.91
N VAL A 251 -12.23 22.26 -43.17
CA VAL A 251 -10.93 22.79 -42.68
C VAL A 251 -9.96 23.08 -43.84
N LEU A 252 -9.98 22.28 -44.92
CA LEU A 252 -9.15 22.54 -46.10
C LEU A 252 -9.62 23.74 -46.93
N ARG A 253 -10.94 23.97 -47.08
CA ARG A 253 -11.46 25.20 -47.73
C ARG A 253 -11.09 26.46 -46.94
N GLN A 254 -11.19 26.41 -45.61
CA GLN A 254 -10.92 27.57 -44.77
C GLN A 254 -9.41 27.91 -44.73
N LYS A 255 -8.54 26.92 -44.94
CA LYS A 255 -7.08 27.12 -45.07
C LYS A 255 -6.63 27.61 -46.46
N GLN A 256 -7.46 27.46 -47.50
CA GLN A 256 -7.21 27.99 -48.85
C GLN A 256 -7.70 29.44 -49.07
N ILE A 257 -8.59 29.95 -48.22
CA ILE A 257 -9.13 31.33 -48.31
C ILE A 257 -8.31 32.34 -47.47
N GLY A 258 -7.34 31.87 -46.69
CA GLY A 258 -6.56 32.67 -45.73
C GLY A 258 -5.15 33.12 -46.16
N ALA A 259 -4.91 33.38 -47.44
CA ALA A 259 -3.75 34.20 -47.88
C ALA A 259 -4.10 34.90 -49.21
N PRO A 260 -4.15 36.26 -49.23
CA PRO A 260 -3.00 37.07 -49.68
C PRO A 260 -2.78 38.32 -48.79
N GLN A 261 -1.53 38.64 -48.43
CA GLN A 261 -0.70 39.70 -49.02
C GLN A 261 -1.30 41.13 -49.05
N LYS A 262 -0.65 42.01 -48.26
CA LYS A 262 -0.21 43.40 -48.57
C LYS A 262 -1.22 44.37 -49.22
N GLN A 263 -1.55 45.48 -48.55
CA GLN A 263 -1.16 46.87 -48.92
C GLN A 263 -1.89 48.01 -48.17
N ILE A 264 -1.08 49.03 -47.82
CA ILE A 264 -1.32 50.49 -47.84
C ILE A 264 -2.32 51.08 -46.81
N GLY A 265 -1.74 51.70 -45.77
CA GLY A 265 -2.38 52.81 -45.05
C GLY A 265 -2.10 54.13 -45.76
N ALA A 266 -3.16 54.89 -46.01
CA ALA A 266 -3.13 56.29 -46.40
C ALA A 266 -4.00 57.07 -45.41
N SER A 267 -3.39 58.05 -44.73
CA SER A 267 -3.91 59.39 -44.43
C SER A 267 -2.84 60.14 -43.65
#